data_AF-A0A829EV71-F1
#
_entry.id   AF-A0A829EV71-F1
#
_cell.length_a   1.000
_cell.length_b   1.000
_cell.length_c   1.000
_cell.angle_alpha   90.00
_cell.angle_beta   90.00
_cell.angle_gamma   90.00
#
_symmetry.space_group_name_H-M   'P 1'
#
loop_
_entity.id
_entity.type
_entity.pdbx_description
1 polymer ?
#
loop_
_entity_poly.entity_id
_entity_poly.type
_entity_poly.pdbx_seq_one_letter_code
_entity_poly.pdbx_strand_id
1 'polypeptide(L)'
;MKNKILLFLTLICTLVLTIYPANQLYHQFKTKENVAEIQEKIEKKQTPSKEEVAKKVEQIKSNSGNQGLDNTQKTDGGSFDIGEAEGKVNPYTGDVFSKNQTKDFEPSTYSGAVGYVYIPKINVLELLFLGASQEHLYRGVAQMSATSLPLSGKGHQTVIAGHRGGYTSPQFLYVDQLVAGDHIYIDYLGEKAVYTVFRTDVIRNYGQNSTLTDIPDLDMLTLYTCHPYPQNYDRLLVRSLRDEKAKYITPQVTVGNTAYADAIDSESVSDKTETVTSSNDLFEDVDRANKELDGNNDLNIPEQGSVEMQDRTFAEKASSIFTGITNKHQKMLLVIWTVIGALASLKVLILLIKEFRKA
;
A
#
# COMPACT_ATOMS: atom_id res chain seq x y z
N MET A 1 -16.51 -27.77 -37.17
CA MET A 1 -16.60 -26.35 -36.75
C MET A 1 -16.73 -26.19 -35.24
N LYS A 2 -17.66 -26.89 -34.56
CA LYS A 2 -17.84 -26.81 -33.09
C LYS A 2 -16.56 -27.04 -32.27
N ASN A 3 -15.74 -28.04 -32.62
CA ASN A 3 -14.48 -28.33 -31.91
C ASN A 3 -13.42 -27.22 -32.08
N LYS A 4 -13.44 -26.50 -33.21
CA LYS A 4 -12.51 -25.37 -33.46
C LYS A 4 -12.90 -24.14 -32.62
N ILE A 5 -14.21 -23.87 -32.50
CA ILE A 5 -14.74 -22.80 -31.65
C ILE A 5 -14.45 -23.09 -30.18
N LEU A 6 -14.66 -24.34 -29.73
CA LEU A 6 -14.38 -24.73 -28.35
C LEU A 6 -12.89 -24.57 -28.00
N LEU A 7 -11.99 -25.01 -28.87
CA LEU A 7 -10.54 -24.82 -28.68
C LEU A 7 -10.15 -23.33 -28.60
N PHE A 8 -10.71 -22.50 -29.48
CA PHE A 8 -10.44 -21.07 -29.48
C PHE A 8 -10.93 -20.39 -28.20
N LEU A 9 -12.13 -20.74 -27.73
CA LEU A 9 -12.67 -20.22 -26.46
C LEU A 9 -11.83 -20.65 -25.26
N THR A 10 -11.36 -21.90 -25.23
CA THR A 10 -10.46 -22.36 -24.16
C THR A 10 -9.14 -21.60 -24.17
N LEU A 11 -8.56 -21.31 -25.34
CA LEU A 11 -7.31 -20.57 -25.46
C LEU A 11 -7.46 -19.13 -24.97
N ILE A 12 -8.53 -18.44 -25.37
CA ILE A 12 -8.84 -17.08 -24.90
C ILE A 12 -9.03 -17.08 -23.38
N CYS A 13 -9.81 -18.03 -22.85
CA CYS A 13 -10.06 -18.11 -21.40
C CYS A 13 -8.74 -18.31 -20.63
N THR A 14 -7.86 -19.22 -21.10
CA THR A 14 -6.55 -19.41 -20.47
C THR A 14 -5.67 -18.16 -20.57
N LEU A 15 -5.68 -17.46 -21.70
CA LEU A 15 -4.90 -16.24 -21.89
C LEU A 15 -5.35 -15.14 -20.91
N VAL A 16 -6.66 -14.90 -20.82
CA VAL A 16 -7.24 -13.89 -19.90
C VAL A 16 -6.92 -14.22 -18.44
N LEU A 17 -7.02 -15.48 -18.03
CA LEU A 17 -6.71 -15.92 -16.67
C LEU A 17 -5.23 -15.76 -16.30
N THR A 18 -4.32 -15.84 -17.28
CA THR A 18 -2.87 -15.69 -17.04
C THR A 18 -2.38 -14.24 -17.09
N ILE A 19 -3.03 -13.37 -17.88
CA ILE A 19 -2.60 -11.97 -18.04
C ILE A 19 -2.69 -11.20 -16.72
N TYR A 20 -3.79 -11.34 -15.98
CA TYR A 20 -3.97 -10.60 -14.72
C TYR A 20 -2.88 -10.90 -13.67
N PRO A 21 -2.63 -12.17 -13.27
CA PRO A 21 -1.56 -12.47 -12.31
C PRO A 21 -0.16 -12.16 -12.88
N ALA A 22 0.06 -12.30 -14.18
CA ALA A 22 1.32 -11.90 -14.80
C ALA A 22 1.55 -10.38 -14.72
N ASN A 23 0.51 -9.57 -14.92
CA ASN A 23 0.57 -8.12 -14.77
C ASN A 23 0.88 -7.72 -13.32
N GLN A 24 0.21 -8.35 -12.36
CA GLN A 24 0.49 -8.14 -10.92
C GLN A 24 1.94 -8.48 -10.58
N LEU A 25 2.45 -9.61 -11.07
CA LEU A 25 3.82 -10.02 -10.86
C LEU A 25 4.83 -9.05 -11.51
N TYR A 26 4.54 -8.57 -12.72
CA TYR A 26 5.35 -7.55 -13.40
C TYR A 26 5.48 -6.29 -12.56
N HIS A 27 4.38 -5.76 -12.03
CA HIS A 27 4.40 -4.58 -11.17
C HIS A 27 5.14 -4.83 -9.86
N GLN A 28 4.98 -6.00 -9.23
CA GLN A 28 5.76 -6.36 -8.04
C GLN A 28 7.27 -6.35 -8.30
N PHE A 29 7.71 -6.87 -9.46
CA PHE A 29 9.12 -6.79 -9.85
C PHE A 29 9.56 -5.34 -10.10
N LYS A 30 8.74 -4.54 -10.76
CA LYS A 30 9.07 -3.13 -11.02
C LYS A 30 9.16 -2.31 -9.73
N THR A 31 8.26 -2.54 -8.77
CA THR A 31 8.33 -1.89 -7.45
C THR A 31 9.60 -2.28 -6.72
N LYS A 32 10.00 -3.55 -6.75
CA LYS A 32 11.28 -4.01 -6.19
C LYS A 32 12.47 -3.30 -6.82
N GLU A 33 12.52 -3.22 -8.15
CA GLU A 33 13.56 -2.49 -8.87
C GLU A 33 13.63 -1.00 -8.45
N ASN A 34 12.47 -0.34 -8.37
CA ASN A 34 12.40 1.06 -7.96
C ASN A 34 12.85 1.27 -6.50
N VAL A 35 12.52 0.35 -5.59
CA VAL A 35 12.98 0.40 -4.19
C VAL A 35 14.50 0.24 -4.12
N ALA A 36 15.09 -0.69 -4.87
CA ALA A 36 16.55 -0.84 -4.93
C ALA A 36 17.22 0.43 -5.46
N GLU A 37 16.66 1.05 -6.51
CA GLU A 37 17.18 2.30 -7.07
C GLU A 37 17.09 3.47 -6.06
N ILE A 38 15.97 3.58 -5.33
CA ILE A 38 15.80 4.59 -4.27
C ILE A 38 16.86 4.40 -3.18
N GLN A 39 17.06 3.16 -2.72
CA GLN A 39 18.07 2.84 -1.71
C GLN A 39 19.48 3.20 -2.19
N GLU A 40 19.85 2.83 -3.42
CA GLU A 40 21.14 3.18 -4.03
C GLU A 40 21.34 4.71 -4.13
N LYS A 41 20.31 5.46 -4.50
CA LYS A 41 20.38 6.92 -4.59
C LYS A 41 20.51 7.58 -3.22
N ILE A 42 19.83 7.07 -2.20
CA ILE A 42 19.96 7.53 -0.81
C ILE A 42 21.40 7.31 -0.33
N GLU A 43 21.97 6.12 -0.57
CA GLU A 43 23.35 5.80 -0.20
C GLU A 43 24.37 6.71 -0.89
N LYS A 44 24.14 7.02 -2.17
CA LYS A 44 24.96 7.95 -2.96
C LYS A 44 24.68 9.43 -2.66
N LYS A 45 23.77 9.74 -1.72
CA LYS A 45 23.33 11.11 -1.37
C LYS A 45 22.83 11.90 -2.59
N GLN A 46 22.14 11.22 -3.50
CA GLN A 46 21.55 11.79 -4.72
C GLN A 46 20.05 12.11 -4.58
N THR A 47 19.51 11.92 -3.37
CA THR A 47 18.15 12.33 -2.99
C THR A 47 18.20 13.65 -2.22
N PRO A 48 17.15 14.49 -2.32
CA PRO A 48 17.05 15.65 -1.44
C PRO A 48 16.97 15.20 0.02
N SER A 49 17.49 16.03 0.91
CA SER A 49 17.31 15.87 2.36
C SER A 49 15.85 16.11 2.75
N LYS A 50 15.45 15.54 3.89
CA LYS A 50 14.13 15.76 4.46
C LYS A 50 13.84 17.23 4.73
N GLU A 51 14.84 17.99 5.18
CA GLU A 51 14.73 19.44 5.43
C GLU A 51 14.51 20.22 4.14
N GLU A 52 15.17 19.85 3.04
CA GLU A 52 14.96 20.49 1.74
C GLU A 52 13.54 20.24 1.23
N VAL A 53 13.05 19.00 1.36
CA VAL A 53 11.67 18.66 1.00
C VAL A 53 10.67 19.42 1.88
N ALA A 54 10.89 19.47 3.19
CA ALA A 54 10.01 20.19 4.12
C ALA A 54 9.91 21.69 3.79
N LYS A 55 11.04 22.37 3.55
CA LYS A 55 11.08 23.79 3.14
C LYS A 55 10.32 24.03 1.84
N LYS A 56 10.48 23.14 0.87
CA LYS A 56 9.79 23.25 -0.42
C LYS A 56 8.28 23.07 -0.27
N VAL A 57 7.85 22.10 0.53
CA VAL A 57 6.42 21.88 0.86
C VAL A 57 5.83 23.12 1.54
N GLU A 58 6.55 23.72 2.49
CA GLU A 58 6.11 24.93 3.19
C GLU A 58 5.98 26.12 2.24
N GLN A 59 6.96 26.34 1.36
CA GLN A 59 6.92 27.38 0.34
C GLN A 59 5.71 27.22 -0.60
N ILE A 60 5.39 25.99 -1.00
CA ILE A 60 4.23 25.69 -1.84
C ILE A 60 2.94 26.03 -1.08
N LYS A 61 2.81 25.58 0.17
CA LYS A 61 1.65 25.89 1.02
C LYS A 61 1.45 27.41 1.17
N SER A 62 2.52 28.17 1.39
CA SER A 62 2.43 29.64 1.48
C SER A 62 2.01 30.30 0.17
N ASN A 63 2.43 29.76 -0.97
CA ASN A 63 2.09 30.31 -2.28
C ASN A 63 0.65 29.99 -2.69
N SER A 64 0.15 28.81 -2.32
CA SER A 64 -1.23 28.39 -2.56
C SER A 64 -2.24 29.15 -1.69
N GLY A 65 -1.85 29.57 -0.48
CA GLY A 65 -2.72 30.33 0.44
C GLY A 65 -3.17 31.72 -0.05
N ASN A 66 -2.55 32.26 -1.11
CA ASN A 66 -2.96 33.53 -1.74
C ASN A 66 -4.09 33.38 -2.78
N GLN A 67 -4.57 32.15 -3.04
CA GLN A 67 -5.77 31.87 -3.84
C GLN A 67 -6.81 31.29 -2.87
N GLY A 68 -7.84 32.07 -2.54
CA GLY A 68 -8.76 31.83 -1.41
C GLY A 68 -9.38 30.42 -1.37
N LEU A 69 -9.26 29.78 -0.21
CA LEU A 69 -9.91 28.51 0.14
C LEU A 69 -11.32 28.79 0.69
N ASP A 70 -12.34 28.77 -0.17
CA ASP A 70 -13.74 28.86 0.27
C ASP A 70 -14.32 27.46 0.52
N ASN A 71 -14.39 27.10 1.80
CA ASN A 71 -14.89 25.83 2.30
C ASN A 71 -16.42 25.86 2.39
N THR A 72 -17.12 25.42 1.35
CA THR A 72 -18.47 24.80 1.45
C THR A 72 -18.93 24.33 0.07
N GLN A 73 -19.08 23.01 -0.12
CA GLN A 73 -20.26 22.37 -0.72
C GLN A 73 -20.05 20.86 -0.87
N LYS A 74 -21.11 20.11 -0.57
CA LYS A 74 -21.26 18.66 -0.78
C LYS A 74 -21.24 18.34 -2.28
N THR A 75 -20.50 17.30 -2.67
CA THR A 75 -20.74 16.58 -3.92
C THR A 75 -21.06 15.13 -3.60
N ASP A 76 -22.23 14.70 -4.08
CA ASP A 76 -22.76 13.36 -3.94
C ASP A 76 -22.17 12.43 -5.03
N GLY A 77 -21.97 11.15 -4.69
CA GLY A 77 -21.97 10.08 -5.68
C GLY A 77 -20.63 9.42 -6.02
N GLY A 78 -20.31 8.36 -5.28
CA GLY A 78 -19.91 7.06 -5.84
C GLY A 78 -18.86 7.01 -6.96
N SER A 79 -17.61 7.31 -6.63
CA SER A 79 -16.39 6.71 -7.20
C SER A 79 -15.21 7.30 -6.42
N PHE A 80 -14.02 6.72 -6.49
CA PHE A 80 -12.80 7.51 -6.32
C PHE A 80 -12.63 8.39 -7.58
N ASP A 81 -13.71 9.06 -8.02
CA ASP A 81 -13.70 10.05 -9.09
C ASP A 81 -13.33 11.35 -8.42
N ILE A 82 -12.03 11.55 -8.37
CA ILE A 82 -11.41 12.87 -8.51
C ILE A 82 -11.75 13.48 -9.88
N GLY A 83 -13.04 13.61 -10.18
CA GLY A 83 -13.49 14.58 -11.16
C GLY A 83 -13.14 15.94 -10.58
N GLU A 84 -12.21 16.63 -11.24
CA GLU A 84 -11.91 18.04 -11.04
C GLU A 84 -13.19 18.83 -11.38
N ALA A 85 -14.17 18.81 -10.46
CA ALA A 85 -15.34 19.65 -10.54
C ALA A 85 -14.83 21.08 -10.38
N GLU A 86 -14.97 21.83 -11.47
CA GLU A 86 -14.46 23.18 -11.68
C GLU A 86 -14.45 24.02 -10.39
N GLY A 87 -13.25 24.27 -9.86
CA GLY A 87 -12.97 25.36 -8.91
C GLY A 87 -12.80 25.02 -7.42
N LYS A 88 -12.81 23.76 -6.96
CA LYS A 88 -12.56 23.46 -5.52
C LYS A 88 -11.62 22.27 -5.31
N VAL A 89 -10.45 22.52 -4.72
CA VAL A 89 -9.43 21.51 -4.38
C VAL A 89 -9.75 20.89 -3.01
N ASN A 90 -9.94 19.57 -2.93
CA ASN A 90 -10.05 18.88 -1.64
C ASN A 90 -8.72 19.04 -0.87
N PRO A 91 -8.67 19.54 0.36
CA PRO A 91 -7.39 19.76 1.07
C PRO A 91 -6.56 18.47 1.30
N TYR A 92 -7.19 17.30 1.24
CA TYR A 92 -6.55 16.00 1.51
C TYR A 92 -6.11 15.23 0.27
N THR A 93 -6.91 15.28 -0.81
CA THR A 93 -6.61 14.64 -2.11
C THR A 93 -6.17 15.66 -3.16
N GLY A 94 -6.26 16.93 -2.82
CA GLY A 94 -5.74 18.04 -3.57
C GLY A 94 -4.25 17.91 -3.64
N ASP A 95 -3.77 17.82 -4.86
CA ASP A 95 -2.36 17.89 -5.11
C ASP A 95 -1.92 19.33 -4.86
N VAL A 96 -1.48 19.65 -3.65
CA VAL A 96 -0.73 20.92 -3.43
C VAL A 96 0.53 20.92 -4.30
N PHE A 97 0.92 19.75 -4.81
CA PHE A 97 1.97 19.51 -5.79
C PHE A 97 1.40 19.40 -7.23
N SER A 98 0.29 20.07 -7.55
CA SER A 98 -0.39 19.99 -8.86
C SER A 98 0.51 20.35 -10.05
N LYS A 99 0.24 19.66 -11.16
CA LYS A 99 1.01 19.50 -12.42
C LYS A 99 1.62 20.75 -13.05
N ASN A 100 1.11 21.95 -12.76
CA ASN A 100 1.64 23.20 -13.31
C ASN A 100 2.69 23.88 -12.43
N GLN A 101 2.88 23.42 -11.17
CA GLN A 101 3.92 23.91 -10.27
C GLN A 101 5.03 22.88 -10.00
N THR A 102 4.94 21.67 -10.59
CA THR A 102 5.65 20.48 -10.08
C THR A 102 6.48 19.67 -11.04
N LYS A 103 6.79 20.21 -12.22
CA LYS A 103 7.99 19.73 -12.93
C LYS A 103 9.24 19.75 -12.05
N ASP A 104 9.26 20.60 -11.04
CA ASP A 104 10.37 20.73 -10.09
C ASP A 104 10.17 19.89 -8.81
N PHE A 105 8.96 19.36 -8.53
CA PHE A 105 8.65 18.71 -7.24
C PHE A 105 8.82 17.20 -7.26
N GLU A 106 9.01 16.54 -8.41
CA GLU A 106 9.48 15.15 -8.40
C GLU A 106 10.85 15.14 -7.69
N PRO A 107 10.96 14.62 -6.45
CA PRO A 107 12.26 14.46 -5.82
C PRO A 107 13.08 13.60 -6.77
N SER A 108 14.32 14.00 -7.07
CA SER A 108 15.24 13.52 -8.13
C SER A 108 15.49 12.00 -8.22
N THR A 109 14.76 11.19 -7.48
CA THR A 109 14.47 9.79 -7.78
C THR A 109 13.75 9.68 -9.13
N TYR A 110 14.12 8.71 -9.97
CA TYR A 110 13.64 8.57 -11.36
C TYR A 110 12.11 8.34 -11.47
N SER A 111 11.44 8.14 -10.33
CA SER A 111 10.04 7.77 -10.21
C SER A 111 9.26 8.67 -9.25
N GLY A 112 9.75 9.86 -8.87
CA GLY A 112 8.99 10.82 -8.06
C GLY A 112 8.64 10.37 -6.63
N ALA A 113 9.07 9.17 -6.23
CA ALA A 113 8.80 8.60 -4.93
C ALA A 113 9.79 9.14 -3.89
N VAL A 114 9.29 9.45 -2.71
CA VAL A 114 10.10 9.91 -1.56
C VAL A 114 10.55 8.76 -0.66
N GLY A 115 10.18 7.53 -0.97
CA GLY A 115 10.49 6.37 -0.16
C GLY A 115 9.55 5.20 -0.45
N TYR A 116 9.33 4.35 0.55
CA TYR A 116 8.43 3.20 0.43
C TYR A 116 7.80 2.82 1.77
N VAL A 117 6.68 2.11 1.69
CA VAL A 117 5.98 1.48 2.80
C VAL A 117 6.11 -0.04 2.67
N TYR A 118 6.48 -0.71 3.75
CA TYR A 118 6.59 -2.16 3.81
C TYR A 118 5.77 -2.73 4.98
N ILE A 119 4.90 -3.70 4.70
CA ILE A 119 4.04 -4.36 5.68
C ILE A 119 4.14 -5.88 5.46
N PRO A 120 5.05 -6.58 6.16
CA PRO A 120 5.38 -7.97 5.89
C PRO A 120 4.18 -8.91 5.99
N LYS A 121 3.34 -8.70 7.02
CA LYS A 121 2.21 -9.58 7.35
C LYS A 121 1.24 -9.77 6.18
N ILE A 122 1.05 -8.72 5.39
CA ILE A 122 0.14 -8.70 4.24
C ILE A 122 0.89 -8.58 2.91
N ASN A 123 2.22 -8.78 2.92
CA ASN A 123 3.09 -8.72 1.75
C ASN A 123 2.93 -7.44 0.91
N VAL A 124 2.81 -6.30 1.59
CA VAL A 124 2.73 -4.99 0.94
C VAL A 124 4.12 -4.38 0.87
N LEU A 125 4.55 -4.00 -0.32
CA LEU A 125 5.72 -3.16 -0.59
C LEU A 125 5.29 -2.15 -1.65
N GLU A 126 5.14 -0.89 -1.27
CA GLU A 126 4.61 0.16 -2.13
C GLU A 126 5.49 1.40 -2.10
N LEU A 127 5.64 2.06 -3.25
CA LEU A 127 6.33 3.35 -3.33
C LEU A 127 5.51 4.41 -2.59
N LEU A 128 6.20 5.29 -1.86
CA LEU A 128 5.60 6.39 -1.12
C LEU A 128 5.80 7.70 -1.87
N PHE A 129 4.70 8.40 -2.13
CA PHE A 129 4.65 9.72 -2.76
C PHE A 129 4.17 10.80 -1.78
N LEU A 130 4.44 12.08 -2.08
CA LEU A 130 3.84 13.21 -1.37
C LEU A 130 2.66 13.75 -2.17
N GLY A 131 1.52 13.93 -1.49
CA GLY A 131 0.26 14.36 -2.09
C GLY A 131 -0.51 13.22 -2.74
N ALA A 132 -1.73 12.98 -2.27
CA ALA A 132 -2.58 11.89 -2.72
C ALA A 132 -3.33 12.18 -4.04
N SER A 133 -2.58 12.56 -5.08
CA SER A 133 -3.09 12.75 -6.45
C SER A 133 -3.45 11.42 -7.10
N GLN A 134 -4.26 11.44 -8.17
CA GLN A 134 -4.55 10.22 -8.95
C GLN A 134 -3.29 9.50 -9.40
N GLU A 135 -2.34 10.30 -9.87
CA GLU A 135 -1.14 9.79 -10.51
C GLU A 135 -0.28 9.07 -9.49
N HIS A 136 -0.11 9.67 -8.32
CA HIS A 136 0.61 9.06 -7.21
C HIS A 136 -0.08 7.79 -6.69
N LEU A 137 -1.40 7.83 -6.51
CA LEU A 137 -2.17 6.66 -6.05
C LEU A 137 -2.26 5.54 -7.10
N TYR A 138 -2.11 5.86 -8.38
CA TYR A 138 -1.98 4.85 -9.44
C TYR A 138 -0.61 4.16 -9.43
N ARG A 139 0.44 4.88 -9.00
CA ARG A 139 1.84 4.44 -8.99
C ARG A 139 2.26 3.78 -7.66
N GLY A 140 1.53 4.01 -6.58
CA GLY A 140 1.83 3.48 -5.25
C GLY A 140 0.88 4.04 -4.20
N VAL A 141 1.44 4.36 -3.02
CA VAL A 141 0.73 4.99 -1.91
C VAL A 141 1.22 6.41 -1.71
N ALA A 142 0.40 7.28 -1.12
CA ALA A 142 0.71 8.70 -1.05
C ALA A 142 0.32 9.34 0.27
N GLN A 143 1.17 10.22 0.79
CA GLN A 143 0.85 11.04 1.93
C GLN A 143 -0.27 12.03 1.59
N MET A 144 -1.27 12.15 2.46
CA MET A 144 -2.39 13.09 2.29
C MET A 144 -1.93 14.51 2.64
N SER A 145 -2.00 15.41 1.67
CA SER A 145 -1.40 16.75 1.69
C SER A 145 -1.66 17.62 2.93
N ALA A 146 -2.87 17.51 3.50
CA ALA A 146 -3.29 18.25 4.70
C ALA A 146 -2.75 17.66 6.02
N THR A 147 -1.99 16.56 5.97
CA THR A 147 -1.44 15.88 7.15
C THR A 147 0.06 16.15 7.27
N SER A 148 0.67 15.71 8.37
CA SER A 148 2.10 15.89 8.58
C SER A 148 2.92 15.07 7.57
N LEU A 149 4.11 15.57 7.20
CA LEU A 149 5.02 14.81 6.35
C LEU A 149 5.47 13.53 7.06
N PRO A 150 5.88 12.49 6.33
CA PRO A 150 6.38 11.28 6.96
C PRO A 150 7.54 11.58 7.90
N LEU A 151 7.51 10.94 9.07
CA LEU A 151 8.55 11.04 10.09
C LEU A 151 8.73 12.46 10.68
N SER A 152 7.69 13.30 10.68
CA SER A 152 7.73 14.62 11.33
C SER A 152 8.00 14.56 12.85
N GLY A 153 7.83 13.40 13.49
CA GLY A 153 8.14 13.18 14.90
C GLY A 153 6.93 13.34 15.83
N LYS A 154 7.18 13.54 17.12
CA LYS A 154 6.12 13.66 18.14
C LYS A 154 5.26 14.91 17.90
N GLY A 155 3.97 14.79 18.20
CA GLY A 155 2.98 15.83 17.96
C GLY A 155 2.50 15.91 16.51
N HIS A 156 2.77 14.88 15.70
CA HIS A 156 2.44 14.85 14.28
C HIS A 156 1.77 13.54 13.88
N GLN A 157 0.79 13.64 12.99
CA GLN A 157 0.14 12.52 12.33
C GLN A 157 0.36 12.56 10.83
N THR A 158 1.06 11.56 10.31
CA THR A 158 1.14 11.29 8.87
C THR A 158 -0.02 10.37 8.48
N VAL A 159 -0.73 10.73 7.42
CA VAL A 159 -1.74 9.83 6.83
C VAL A 159 -1.31 9.43 5.43
N ILE A 160 -1.22 8.12 5.20
CA ILE A 160 -0.87 7.54 3.90
C ILE A 160 -2.13 6.94 3.28
N ALA A 161 -2.54 7.46 2.14
CA ALA A 161 -3.63 6.96 1.34
C ALA A 161 -3.16 5.88 0.36
N GLY A 162 -4.01 4.87 0.15
CA GLY A 162 -3.81 3.84 -0.87
C GLY A 162 -5.16 3.25 -1.32
N HIS A 163 -5.25 2.78 -2.56
CA HIS A 163 -6.46 2.13 -3.05
C HIS A 163 -6.75 0.83 -2.32
N ARG A 164 -8.04 0.52 -2.22
CA ARG A 164 -8.51 -0.77 -1.75
C ARG A 164 -8.56 -1.77 -2.90
N GLY A 165 -7.38 -2.22 -3.33
CA GLY A 165 -7.19 -2.95 -4.58
C GLY A 165 -6.88 -2.00 -5.72
N GLY A 166 -5.58 -1.79 -5.98
CA GLY A 166 -5.10 -0.95 -7.06
C GLY A 166 -5.12 -1.65 -8.43
N TYR A 167 -4.95 -0.85 -9.48
CA TYR A 167 -4.86 -1.35 -10.86
C TYR A 167 -3.55 -2.13 -11.12
N THR A 168 -2.46 -1.67 -10.51
CA THR A 168 -1.09 -2.15 -10.74
C THR A 168 -0.62 -3.10 -9.64
N SER A 169 -1.10 -2.92 -8.40
CA SER A 169 -0.79 -3.78 -7.26
C SER A 169 -2.00 -3.91 -6.33
N PRO A 170 -2.02 -4.88 -5.40
CA PRO A 170 -3.09 -4.96 -4.40
C PRO A 170 -3.18 -3.72 -3.49
N GLN A 171 -2.09 -2.94 -3.34
CA GLN A 171 -1.98 -1.79 -2.44
C GLN A 171 -2.55 -2.12 -1.05
N PHE A 172 -3.55 -1.38 -0.58
CA PHE A 172 -4.15 -1.55 0.74
C PHE A 172 -5.35 -2.51 0.76
N LEU A 173 -5.50 -3.38 -0.24
CA LEU A 173 -6.61 -4.36 -0.30
C LEU A 173 -6.79 -5.14 1.01
N TYR A 174 -5.69 -5.55 1.65
CA TYR A 174 -5.69 -6.45 2.81
C TYR A 174 -5.34 -5.78 4.15
N VAL A 175 -5.36 -4.45 4.24
CA VAL A 175 -5.00 -3.76 5.50
C VAL A 175 -6.03 -3.98 6.62
N ASP A 176 -7.22 -4.50 6.32
CA ASP A 176 -8.18 -5.00 7.33
C ASP A 176 -7.69 -6.23 8.11
N GLN A 177 -6.67 -6.92 7.60
CA GLN A 177 -6.07 -8.06 8.31
C GLN A 177 -5.04 -7.63 9.35
N LEU A 178 -4.73 -6.33 9.42
CA LEU A 178 -3.86 -5.78 10.43
C LEU A 178 -4.60 -5.67 11.77
N VAL A 179 -3.92 -6.04 12.85
CA VAL A 179 -4.40 -6.03 14.23
C VAL A 179 -3.36 -5.36 15.12
N ALA A 180 -3.73 -5.05 16.35
CA ALA A 180 -2.82 -4.46 17.31
C ALA A 180 -1.54 -5.31 17.47
N GLY A 181 -0.38 -4.66 17.46
CA GLY A 181 0.94 -5.30 17.51
C GLY A 181 1.59 -5.55 16.15
N ASP A 182 0.85 -5.45 15.04
CA ASP A 182 1.47 -5.58 13.72
C ASP A 182 2.35 -4.36 13.38
N HIS A 183 3.42 -4.58 12.63
CA HIS A 183 4.37 -3.54 12.27
C HIS A 183 4.21 -3.04 10.83
N ILE A 184 4.33 -1.71 10.68
CA ILE A 184 4.42 -0.98 9.42
C ILE A 184 5.79 -0.32 9.37
N TYR A 185 6.52 -0.54 8.29
CA TYR A 185 7.87 -0.02 8.10
C TYR A 185 7.84 1.10 7.06
N ILE A 186 8.40 2.26 7.40
CA ILE A 186 8.51 3.41 6.52
C ILE A 186 9.99 3.70 6.28
N ASP A 187 10.36 3.81 5.01
CA ASP A 187 11.58 4.50 4.57
C ASP A 187 11.14 5.80 3.90
N TYR A 188 11.65 6.93 4.37
CA TYR A 188 11.38 8.24 3.82
C TYR A 188 12.70 9.01 3.69
N LEU A 189 13.15 9.19 2.45
CA LEU A 189 14.40 9.88 2.11
C LEU A 189 15.62 9.34 2.89
N GLY A 190 15.62 8.03 3.17
CA GLY A 190 16.71 7.34 3.89
C GLY A 190 16.52 7.28 5.40
N GLU A 191 15.58 8.04 5.97
CA GLU A 191 15.18 7.87 7.35
C GLU A 191 14.21 6.70 7.48
N LYS A 192 14.45 5.86 8.48
CA LYS A 192 13.74 4.59 8.69
C LYS A 192 12.98 4.62 10.00
N ALA A 193 11.74 4.15 9.98
CA ALA A 193 10.88 4.06 11.14
C ALA A 193 10.02 2.81 11.12
N VAL A 194 9.68 2.34 12.32
CA VAL A 194 8.70 1.28 12.54
C VAL A 194 7.53 1.89 13.29
N TYR A 195 6.32 1.56 12.86
CA TYR A 195 5.08 1.92 13.52
C TYR A 195 4.33 0.64 13.91
N THR A 196 3.80 0.61 15.12
CA THR A 196 3.04 -0.53 15.65
C THR A 196 1.55 -0.19 15.64
N VAL A 197 0.77 -1.01 14.96
CA VAL A 197 -0.69 -0.87 14.88
C VAL A 197 -1.27 -1.01 16.29
N PHE A 198 -2.23 -0.16 16.65
CA PHE A 198 -2.93 -0.24 17.94
C PHE A 198 -4.44 -0.32 17.80
N ARG A 199 -5.02 0.22 16.72
CA ARG A 199 -6.46 0.10 16.43
C ARG A 199 -6.77 0.28 14.95
N THR A 200 -8.00 -0.04 14.60
CA THR A 200 -8.57 0.22 13.28
C THR A 200 -9.95 0.84 13.44
N ASP A 201 -10.23 1.88 12.66
CA ASP A 201 -11.50 2.61 12.67
C ASP A 201 -12.15 2.57 11.29
N VAL A 202 -13.48 2.64 11.26
CA VAL A 202 -14.24 2.88 10.03
C VAL A 202 -15.00 4.18 10.18
N ILE A 203 -14.70 5.16 9.32
CA ILE A 203 -15.45 6.42 9.25
C ILE A 203 -16.46 6.34 8.10
N ARG A 204 -17.68 6.82 8.36
CA ARG A 204 -18.76 6.81 7.37
C ARG A 204 -18.70 8.04 6.49
N ASN A 205 -19.03 7.82 5.21
CA ASN A 205 -19.10 8.85 4.17
C ASN A 205 -17.78 9.55 3.87
N TYR A 206 -17.62 9.97 2.62
CA TYR A 206 -16.51 10.82 2.20
C TYR A 206 -16.57 12.20 2.88
N GLY A 207 -15.45 12.65 3.44
CA GLY A 207 -15.31 14.01 4.00
C GLY A 207 -15.30 14.12 5.53
N GLN A 208 -15.52 13.03 6.28
CA GLN A 208 -15.39 13.02 7.75
C GLN A 208 -13.94 12.81 8.20
N ASN A 209 -13.06 13.73 7.81
CA ASN A 209 -11.63 13.68 8.16
C ASN A 209 -11.30 14.40 9.48
N SER A 210 -12.30 14.78 10.28
CA SER A 210 -12.12 15.47 11.57
C SER A 210 -11.33 14.63 12.58
N THR A 211 -11.19 13.33 12.37
CA THR A 211 -10.40 12.41 13.21
C THR A 211 -8.94 12.27 12.75
N LEU A 212 -8.54 12.98 11.69
CA LEU A 212 -7.18 12.99 11.15
C LEU A 212 -6.37 14.19 11.70
N THR A 213 -6.43 14.41 13.00
CA THR A 213 -5.71 15.49 13.69
C THR A 213 -4.44 14.99 14.36
N ASP A 214 -3.49 15.90 14.56
CA ASP A 214 -2.31 15.66 15.38
C ASP A 214 -2.72 15.47 16.85
N ILE A 215 -2.09 14.51 17.55
CA ILE A 215 -2.25 14.31 18.99
C ILE A 215 -0.94 14.72 19.67
N PRO A 216 -0.97 15.61 20.68
CA PRO A 216 0.24 16.07 21.36
C PRO A 216 1.12 14.91 21.84
N ASP A 217 2.43 15.08 21.67
CA ASP A 217 3.48 14.16 22.10
C ASP A 217 3.47 12.76 21.44
N LEU A 218 2.56 12.50 20.49
CA LEU A 218 2.49 11.24 19.74
C LEU A 218 3.01 11.39 18.31
N ASP A 219 3.84 10.45 17.86
CA ASP A 219 4.22 10.29 16.44
C ASP A 219 3.33 9.21 15.83
N MET A 220 2.33 9.64 15.06
CA MET A 220 1.26 8.79 14.55
C MET A 220 1.38 8.56 13.04
N LEU A 221 1.08 7.32 12.64
CA LEU A 221 0.89 6.94 11.26
C LEU A 221 -0.48 6.30 11.09
N THR A 222 -1.27 6.77 10.12
CA THR A 222 -2.54 6.17 9.74
C THR A 222 -2.52 5.74 8.27
N LEU A 223 -2.82 4.46 8.00
CA LEU A 223 -3.12 4.00 6.65
C LEU A 223 -4.60 4.26 6.36
N TYR A 224 -4.89 4.91 5.24
CA TYR A 224 -6.22 5.36 4.86
C TYR A 224 -6.64 4.73 3.53
N THR A 225 -7.77 4.03 3.51
CA THR A 225 -8.24 3.37 2.28
C THR A 225 -9.77 3.28 2.22
N CYS A 226 -10.31 2.97 1.04
CA CYS A 226 -11.74 2.74 0.86
C CYS A 226 -12.20 1.47 1.58
N HIS A 227 -13.46 1.46 2.00
CA HIS A 227 -14.10 0.35 2.69
C HIS A 227 -15.63 0.41 2.52
N PRO A 228 -16.38 -0.69 2.68
CA PRO A 228 -15.94 -2.06 2.48
C PRO A 228 -15.61 -2.34 1.01
N TYR A 229 -14.71 -3.29 0.76
CA TYR A 229 -14.43 -3.73 -0.60
C TYR A 229 -15.54 -4.69 -1.08
N PRO A 230 -16.06 -4.57 -2.32
CA PRO A 230 -15.69 -3.64 -3.39
C PRO A 230 -16.54 -2.34 -3.46
N GLN A 231 -17.45 -2.07 -2.53
CA GLN A 231 -18.41 -0.95 -2.62
C GLN A 231 -17.80 0.43 -2.31
N ASN A 232 -16.80 0.51 -1.44
CA ASN A 232 -15.92 1.67 -1.23
C ASN A 232 -16.59 2.99 -0.77
N TYR A 233 -17.73 2.93 -0.08
CA TYR A 233 -18.48 4.12 0.37
C TYR A 233 -18.02 4.71 1.73
N ASP A 234 -17.30 3.94 2.54
CA ASP A 234 -16.69 4.31 3.82
C ASP A 234 -15.15 4.34 3.71
N ARG A 235 -14.47 4.65 4.82
CA ARG A 235 -13.01 4.62 4.89
C ARG A 235 -12.53 3.80 6.07
N LEU A 236 -11.54 2.94 5.81
CA LEU A 236 -10.82 2.18 6.83
C LEU A 236 -9.54 2.94 7.19
N LEU A 237 -9.35 3.16 8.48
CA LEU A 237 -8.18 3.81 9.07
C LEU A 237 -7.45 2.78 9.93
N VAL A 238 -6.26 2.37 9.53
CA VAL A 238 -5.38 1.55 10.38
C VAL A 238 -4.44 2.50 11.10
N ARG A 239 -4.59 2.61 12.42
CA ARG A 239 -3.83 3.57 13.23
C ARG A 239 -2.67 2.88 13.93
N SER A 240 -1.53 3.56 13.91
CA SER A 240 -0.27 3.08 14.45
C SER A 240 0.53 4.20 15.09
N LEU A 241 1.35 3.82 16.07
CA LEU A 241 2.25 4.73 16.79
C LEU A 241 3.69 4.36 16.50
N ARG A 242 4.57 5.36 16.50
CA ARG A 242 6.00 5.17 16.34
C ARG A 242 6.52 4.23 17.43
N ASP A 243 7.23 3.20 17.01
CA ASP A 243 7.90 2.26 17.90
C ASP A 243 9.41 2.49 17.80
N GLU A 244 9.95 3.26 18.75
CA GLU A 244 11.37 3.60 18.82
C GLU A 244 12.27 2.39 19.16
N LYS A 245 11.67 1.32 19.71
CA LYS A 245 12.40 0.12 20.18
C LYS A 245 12.35 -1.00 19.16
N ALA A 246 11.38 -1.00 18.25
CA ALA A 246 11.28 -2.00 17.18
C ALA A 246 12.43 -1.85 16.17
N LYS A 247 13.03 -3.00 15.83
CA LYS A 247 14.10 -3.06 14.83
C LYS A 247 13.50 -2.90 13.43
N TYR A 248 14.01 -1.92 12.68
CA TYR A 248 13.66 -1.78 11.27
C TYR A 248 14.18 -2.97 10.47
N ILE A 249 13.33 -3.55 9.61
CA ILE A 249 13.72 -4.59 8.67
C ILE A 249 13.69 -4.05 7.24
N THR A 250 14.77 -4.27 6.51
CA THR A 250 14.84 -3.90 5.09
C THR A 250 14.09 -4.97 4.27
N PRO A 251 13.19 -4.57 3.35
CA PRO A 251 12.55 -5.52 2.44
C PRO A 251 13.62 -6.23 1.61
N GLN A 252 13.52 -7.55 1.49
CA GLN A 252 14.46 -8.34 0.70
C GLN A 252 14.17 -8.14 -0.80
N VAL A 253 14.93 -7.26 -1.44
CA VAL A 253 14.80 -6.90 -2.85
C VAL A 253 15.90 -7.58 -3.65
N THR A 254 15.57 -8.64 -4.40
CA THR A 254 16.51 -9.27 -5.35
C THR A 254 16.20 -8.79 -6.77
N VAL A 255 17.08 -7.98 -7.36
CA VAL A 255 17.00 -7.54 -8.76
C VAL A 255 18.11 -8.23 -9.56
N GLY A 256 17.75 -9.18 -10.44
CA GLY A 256 18.71 -9.88 -11.29
C GLY A 256 19.63 -10.88 -10.58
N ASN A 257 20.59 -11.46 -11.32
CA ASN A 257 21.54 -12.48 -10.84
C ASN A 257 22.59 -11.94 -9.85
N THR A 258 22.58 -10.66 -9.53
CA THR A 258 23.36 -10.08 -8.45
C THR A 258 22.47 -10.04 -7.22
N ALA A 259 22.67 -11.01 -6.32
CA ALA A 259 22.16 -10.88 -4.97
C ALA A 259 22.79 -9.61 -4.39
N TYR A 260 21.97 -8.62 -4.05
CA TYR A 260 22.36 -7.60 -3.08
C TYR A 260 22.40 -8.32 -1.73
N ALA A 261 23.50 -9.03 -1.51
CA ALA A 261 23.80 -9.80 -0.32
C ALA A 261 24.99 -9.11 0.33
N ASP A 262 24.70 -8.11 1.16
CA ASP A 262 25.60 -7.77 2.25
C ASP A 262 25.05 -8.42 3.51
N ALA A 263 25.75 -9.47 3.90
CA ALA A 263 25.61 -10.17 5.16
C ALA A 263 26.07 -9.24 6.29
N ILE A 264 25.15 -8.74 7.12
CA ILE A 264 25.36 -8.54 8.56
C ILE A 264 24.01 -8.79 9.28
N ASP A 265 24.05 -9.70 10.25
CA ASP A 265 22.97 -10.16 11.15
C ASP A 265 21.78 -10.90 10.54
N SER A 266 22.05 -12.04 9.91
CA SER A 266 21.12 -13.16 9.91
C SER A 266 21.41 -14.07 11.12
N GLU A 267 21.02 -13.64 12.31
CA GLU A 267 20.60 -14.62 13.31
C GLU A 267 19.28 -15.22 12.82
N SER A 268 19.31 -16.54 12.63
CA SER A 268 18.18 -17.35 12.25
C SER A 268 16.98 -17.05 13.15
N VAL A 269 15.89 -16.54 12.56
CA VAL A 269 14.56 -16.57 13.19
C VAL A 269 14.14 -18.04 13.26
N SER A 270 14.59 -18.73 14.31
CA SER A 270 13.98 -19.95 14.77
C SER A 270 12.62 -19.57 15.35
N ASP A 271 11.59 -20.24 14.87
CA ASP A 271 10.24 -20.30 15.41
C ASP A 271 10.22 -20.27 16.96
N LYS A 272 10.11 -19.06 17.50
CA LYS A 272 9.74 -18.79 18.88
C LYS A 272 8.77 -17.63 18.83
N THR A 273 7.56 -17.92 19.25
CA THR A 273 6.54 -16.94 19.60
C THR A 273 7.07 -16.16 20.81
N GLU A 274 7.95 -15.19 20.58
CA GLU A 274 8.25 -14.18 21.58
C GLU A 274 7.14 -13.14 21.51
N THR A 275 6.28 -13.16 22.52
CA THR A 275 5.47 -11.99 22.88
C THR A 275 6.42 -10.83 23.13
N VAL A 276 6.65 -10.02 22.10
CA VAL A 276 7.33 -8.73 22.22
C VAL A 276 6.45 -7.87 23.11
N THR A 277 6.83 -7.79 24.39
CA THR A 277 6.27 -6.83 25.33
C THR A 277 6.63 -5.45 24.82
N SER A 278 5.71 -4.83 24.08
CA SER A 278 5.63 -3.38 23.90
C SER A 278 6.02 -2.73 25.23
N SER A 279 7.00 -1.83 25.23
CA SER A 279 7.44 -1.22 26.48
C SER A 279 6.32 -0.39 27.12
N ASN A 280 6.37 -0.21 28.45
CA ASN A 280 5.41 0.59 29.20
C ASN A 280 5.07 1.94 28.54
N ASP A 281 6.05 2.62 27.94
CA ASP A 281 5.86 3.90 27.24
C ASP A 281 4.89 3.81 26.05
N LEU A 282 4.99 2.75 25.23
CA LEU A 282 4.12 2.57 24.06
C LEU A 282 2.69 2.16 24.48
N PHE A 283 2.56 1.42 25.59
CA PHE A 283 1.25 1.13 26.17
C PHE A 283 0.55 2.40 26.69
N GLU A 284 1.26 3.26 27.42
CA GLU A 284 0.73 4.55 27.88
C GLU A 284 0.36 5.47 26.72
N ASP A 285 1.17 5.49 25.65
CA ASP A 285 0.90 6.26 24.44
C ASP A 285 -0.32 5.71 23.68
N VAL A 286 -0.52 4.39 23.63
CA VAL A 286 -1.72 3.76 23.07
C VAL A 286 -2.96 4.14 23.87
N ASP A 287 -2.91 4.10 25.20
CA ASP A 287 -4.04 4.48 26.05
C ASP A 287 -4.39 5.96 25.88
N ARG A 288 -3.37 6.83 25.79
CA ARG A 288 -3.56 8.26 25.48
C ARG A 288 -4.19 8.47 24.11
N ALA A 289 -3.67 7.78 23.08
CA ALA A 289 -4.20 7.86 21.72
C ALA A 289 -5.66 7.42 21.66
N ASN A 290 -6.01 6.30 22.30
CA ASN A 290 -7.39 5.81 22.36
C ASN A 290 -8.32 6.82 23.02
N LYS A 291 -7.92 7.38 24.16
CA LYS A 291 -8.71 8.37 24.88
C LYS A 291 -9.01 9.62 24.05
N GLU A 292 -8.00 10.17 23.38
CA GLU A 292 -8.15 11.36 22.54
C GLU A 292 -8.99 11.08 21.28
N LEU A 293 -8.80 9.92 20.65
CA LEU A 293 -9.57 9.52 19.47
C LEU A 293 -11.04 9.26 19.81
N ASP A 294 -11.31 8.59 20.93
CA ASP A 294 -12.67 8.32 21.37
C ASP A 294 -13.37 9.59 21.88
N GLY A 295 -12.64 10.51 22.52
CA GLY A 295 -13.16 11.80 22.96
C GLY A 295 -13.51 12.77 21.82
N ASN A 296 -12.82 12.66 20.69
CA ASN A 296 -13.10 13.44 19.47
C ASN A 296 -14.15 12.78 18.55
N ASN A 297 -14.60 11.57 18.88
CA ASN A 297 -15.65 10.87 18.14
C ASN A 297 -17.04 11.33 18.60
N ASP A 298 -17.46 12.52 18.16
CA ASP A 298 -18.88 12.94 18.13
C ASP A 298 -19.65 12.24 16.97
N LEU A 299 -19.26 10.99 16.70
CA LEU A 299 -19.77 10.17 15.62
C LEU A 299 -20.79 9.20 16.20
N ASN A 300 -21.97 9.13 15.60
CA ASN A 300 -22.94 8.06 15.80
C ASN A 300 -22.28 6.70 15.45
N ILE A 301 -21.55 6.13 16.41
CA ILE A 301 -21.10 4.75 16.41
C ILE A 301 -22.35 3.94 16.77
N PRO A 302 -22.92 3.13 15.87
CA PRO A 302 -23.83 2.11 16.33
C PRO A 302 -23.01 1.20 17.23
N GLU A 303 -23.45 1.10 18.49
CA GLU A 303 -23.02 0.09 19.46
C GLU A 303 -22.76 -1.22 18.71
N GLN A 304 -21.58 -1.80 18.90
CA GLN A 304 -21.23 -3.06 18.25
C GLN A 304 -22.26 -4.13 18.67
N GLY A 305 -23.27 -4.34 17.84
CA GLY A 305 -23.88 -5.65 17.71
C GLY A 305 -22.74 -6.58 17.31
N SER A 306 -22.41 -7.53 18.18
CA SER A 306 -21.49 -8.62 17.93
C SER A 306 -21.64 -9.08 16.47
N VAL A 307 -20.62 -8.80 15.65
CA VAL A 307 -20.58 -9.33 14.29
C VAL A 307 -20.45 -10.83 14.45
N GLU A 308 -21.58 -11.51 14.26
CA GLU A 308 -21.65 -12.96 14.19
C GLU A 308 -20.67 -13.41 13.10
N MET A 309 -19.64 -14.11 13.56
CA MET A 309 -18.55 -14.66 12.78
C MET A 309 -19.14 -15.50 11.64
N GLN A 310 -19.19 -14.95 10.42
CA GLN A 310 -19.65 -15.69 9.27
C GLN A 310 -18.55 -16.69 8.88
N ASP A 311 -18.77 -17.93 9.33
CA ASP A 311 -18.20 -19.21 8.89
C ASP A 311 -16.74 -19.18 8.37
N ARG A 312 -15.79 -19.16 9.31
CA ARG A 312 -14.33 -19.25 9.08
C ARG A 312 -13.88 -20.55 8.40
N THR A 313 -14.79 -21.51 8.24
CA THR A 313 -14.52 -22.87 7.79
C THR A 313 -14.13 -22.97 6.31
N PHE A 314 -14.44 -21.99 5.46
CA PHE A 314 -14.02 -21.99 4.06
C PHE A 314 -12.63 -21.36 3.85
N ALA A 315 -12.33 -20.27 4.55
CA ALA A 315 -11.06 -19.55 4.45
C ALA A 315 -9.90 -20.31 5.13
N GLU A 316 -10.13 -20.94 6.28
CA GLU A 316 -9.14 -21.80 6.94
C GLU A 316 -8.85 -23.08 6.13
N LYS A 317 -9.88 -23.60 5.44
CA LYS A 317 -9.73 -24.77 4.55
C LYS A 317 -9.03 -24.42 3.24
N ALA A 318 -9.14 -23.17 2.76
CA ALA A 318 -8.38 -22.68 1.60
C ALA A 318 -6.92 -22.33 1.98
N SER A 319 -6.70 -21.76 3.16
CA SER A 319 -5.36 -21.39 3.67
C SER A 319 -4.52 -22.62 4.01
N SER A 320 -5.10 -23.65 4.65
CA SER A 320 -4.39 -24.90 4.97
C SER A 320 -3.99 -25.73 3.75
N ILE A 321 -4.60 -25.50 2.58
CA ILE A 321 -4.17 -26.10 1.30
C ILE A 321 -2.93 -25.38 0.73
N PHE A 322 -2.68 -24.11 1.12
CA PHE A 322 -1.62 -23.27 0.54
C PHE A 322 -0.40 -23.04 1.45
N THR A 323 -0.54 -23.18 2.77
CA THR A 323 0.55 -22.91 3.73
C THR A 323 1.62 -24.01 3.82
N GLY A 324 1.40 -25.18 3.19
CA GLY A 324 2.34 -26.30 3.19
C GLY A 324 3.42 -26.29 2.10
N ILE A 325 3.47 -25.27 1.23
CA ILE A 325 4.30 -25.32 0.02
C ILE A 325 5.36 -24.22 0.06
N THR A 326 6.60 -24.60 0.40
CA THR A 326 7.74 -23.68 0.43
C THR A 326 8.02 -23.06 -0.95
N ASN A 327 8.67 -21.88 -0.95
CA ASN A 327 8.99 -21.07 -2.14
C ASN A 327 9.68 -21.85 -3.28
N LYS A 328 10.43 -22.93 -2.95
CA LYS A 328 11.04 -23.84 -3.93
C LYS A 328 10.00 -24.70 -4.67
N HIS A 329 8.99 -25.20 -3.96
CA HIS A 329 7.92 -25.99 -4.54
C HIS A 329 6.95 -25.14 -5.36
N GLN A 330 6.69 -23.88 -4.97
CA GLN A 330 5.91 -22.96 -5.81
C GLN A 330 6.64 -22.63 -7.12
N LYS A 331 7.94 -22.31 -7.07
CA LYS A 331 8.75 -22.11 -8.29
C LYS A 331 8.79 -23.38 -9.15
N MET A 332 8.94 -24.55 -8.54
CA MET A 332 8.93 -25.83 -9.25
C MET A 332 7.57 -26.14 -9.87
N LEU A 333 6.46 -25.90 -9.16
CA LEU A 333 5.11 -26.08 -9.68
C LEU A 333 4.81 -25.08 -10.80
N LEU A 334 5.26 -23.83 -10.70
CA LEU A 334 5.09 -22.82 -11.74
C LEU A 334 5.90 -23.16 -13.00
N VAL A 335 7.10 -23.74 -12.84
CA VAL A 335 7.88 -24.33 -13.95
C VAL A 335 7.20 -25.57 -14.52
N ILE A 336 6.66 -26.46 -13.68
CA ILE A 336 5.93 -27.65 -14.14
C ILE A 336 4.66 -27.24 -14.89
N TRP A 337 3.90 -26.26 -14.42
CA TRP A 337 2.70 -25.75 -15.07
C TRP A 337 3.01 -25.01 -16.37
N THR A 338 4.11 -24.23 -16.43
CA THR A 338 4.55 -23.61 -17.69
C THR A 338 5.05 -24.64 -18.70
N VAL A 339 5.74 -25.70 -18.26
CA VAL A 339 6.16 -26.82 -19.11
C VAL A 339 4.97 -27.66 -19.58
N ILE A 340 4.00 -27.98 -18.70
CA ILE A 340 2.77 -28.67 -19.07
C ILE A 340 1.94 -27.80 -20.03
N GLY A 341 1.83 -26.50 -19.77
CA GLY A 341 1.16 -25.53 -20.64
C GLY A 341 1.84 -25.41 -22.00
N ALA A 342 3.18 -25.37 -22.04
CA ALA A 342 3.96 -25.34 -23.28
C ALA A 342 3.86 -26.66 -24.06
N LEU A 343 3.87 -27.82 -23.39
CA LEU A 343 3.67 -29.13 -24.01
C LEU A 343 2.24 -29.31 -24.52
N ALA A 344 1.23 -28.83 -23.79
CA ALA A 344 -0.15 -28.80 -24.25
C ALA A 344 -0.30 -27.89 -25.48
N SER A 345 0.32 -26.70 -25.45
CA SER A 345 0.35 -25.76 -26.57
C SER A 345 1.08 -26.32 -27.78
N LEU A 346 2.19 -27.04 -27.58
CA LEU A 346 2.95 -27.71 -28.64
C LEU A 346 2.16 -28.87 -29.25
N LYS A 347 1.43 -29.63 -28.43
CA LYS A 347 0.54 -30.70 -28.90
C LYS A 347 -0.64 -30.14 -29.70
N VAL A 348 -1.20 -29.01 -29.27
CA VAL A 348 -2.23 -28.25 -30.02
C VAL A 348 -1.65 -27.71 -31.32
N LEU A 349 -0.43 -27.17 -31.32
CA LEU A 349 0.26 -26.67 -32.52
C LEU A 349 0.56 -27.79 -33.52
N ILE A 350 1.02 -28.96 -33.06
CA ILE A 350 1.25 -30.15 -33.90
C ILE A 350 -0.06 -30.64 -34.52
N LEU A 351 -1.16 -30.62 -33.76
CA LEU A 351 -2.49 -30.96 -34.28
C LEU A 351 -2.97 -29.94 -35.32
N LEU A 352 -2.76 -28.64 -35.10
CA LEU A 352 -3.04 -27.59 -36.07
C LEU A 352 -2.23 -27.76 -37.35
N ILE A 353 -0.92 -28.03 -37.25
CA ILE A 353 -0.05 -28.27 -38.42
C ILE A 353 -0.51 -29.52 -39.19
N LYS A 354 -0.88 -30.60 -38.50
CA LYS A 354 -1.45 -31.80 -39.16
C LYS A 354 -2.79 -31.54 -39.84
N GLU A 355 -3.63 -30.69 -39.26
CA GLU A 355 -4.94 -30.32 -39.82
C GLU A 355 -4.79 -29.42 -41.05
N PHE A 356 -3.85 -28.46 -41.02
CA PHE A 356 -3.53 -27.59 -42.16
C PHE A 356 -2.85 -28.32 -43.32
N ARG A 357 -2.16 -29.43 -43.06
CA ARG A 357 -1.54 -30.27 -44.10
C ARG A 357 -2.53 -31.19 -44.81
N LYS A 358 -3.78 -31.28 -44.32
CA LYS A 358 -4.88 -32.06 -44.90
C LYS A 358 -5.89 -31.20 -45.69
N ALA A 359 -5.84 -29.87 -45.53
CA ALA A 359 -6.53 -28.91 -46.38
C ALA A 359 -5.62 -28.55 -47.56
#